data_AF-A0A928JJ44-F1
#
_entry.id   AF-A0A928JJ44-F1
#
_cell.length_a   1.000
_cell.length_b   1.000
_cell.length_c   1.000
_cell.angle_alpha   90.00
_cell.angle_beta   90.00
_cell.angle_gamma   90.00
#
_symmetry.space_group_name_H-M   'P 1'
#
loop_
_entity.id
_entity.type
_entity.pdbx_description
1 polymer ?
#
loop_
_entity_poly.entity_id
_entity_poly.type
_entity_poly.pdbx_seq_one_letter_code
_entity_poly.pdbx_strand_id
1 'polypeptide(L)'
;MAGYNIPPLAKLIDKFESLPGIGSKTAQRLAYHVLHMTPDQAKDFAKAITDAHEKIRYCSVCCNFSDEELCPICRNQARDKSVICVVESPRDAMAMESTREFQGTYHVLHGAISPLNNVGPDQLYIKELLQRINNGEVTEVIMATNPTVEGDATAMYISRLLKPLGIKTTRLAYGIPVGGDLEYADEVTLARALEGRSEL
;
A
#
# COMPACT_ATOMS: atom_id res chain seq x y z
N MET A 1 -34.28 -10.68 -21.82
CA MET A 1 -35.07 -10.83 -20.57
C MET A 1 -35.55 -9.45 -20.14
N ALA A 2 -36.70 -9.05 -20.65
CA ALA A 2 -37.27 -7.71 -20.48
C ALA A 2 -38.56 -7.84 -19.64
N GLY A 3 -38.64 -7.11 -18.53
CA GLY A 3 -39.88 -7.02 -17.75
C GLY A 3 -39.74 -6.70 -16.26
N TYR A 4 -38.55 -6.82 -15.66
CA TYR A 4 -38.36 -6.52 -14.24
C TYR A 4 -37.10 -5.66 -14.04
N ASN A 5 -37.20 -4.39 -14.47
CA ASN A 5 -36.16 -3.40 -14.24
C ASN A 5 -36.66 -2.43 -13.18
N ILE A 6 -36.30 -2.66 -11.92
CA ILE A 6 -36.50 -1.68 -10.84
C ILE A 6 -35.31 -0.73 -10.90
N PRO A 7 -35.48 0.53 -11.37
CA PRO A 7 -34.33 1.38 -11.69
C PRO A 7 -33.38 1.65 -10.50
N PRO A 8 -33.87 1.84 -9.26
CA PRO A 8 -33.00 1.97 -8.09
C PRO A 8 -32.16 0.72 -7.80
N LEU A 9 -32.73 -0.47 -8.02
CA LEU A 9 -32.04 -1.74 -7.80
C LEU A 9 -30.98 -1.98 -8.87
N ALA A 10 -31.30 -1.74 -10.15
CA ALA A 10 -30.34 -1.86 -11.24
C ALA A 10 -29.12 -0.95 -11.01
N LYS A 11 -29.35 0.31 -10.62
CA LYS A 11 -28.26 1.26 -10.29
C LYS A 11 -27.39 0.76 -9.14
N LEU A 12 -27.97 0.14 -8.11
CA LEU A 12 -27.21 -0.40 -6.98
C LEU A 12 -26.36 -1.60 -7.42
N ILE A 13 -26.90 -2.48 -8.26
CA ILE A 13 -26.17 -3.63 -8.84
C ILE A 13 -25.00 -3.14 -9.68
N ASP A 14 -25.22 -2.19 -10.60
CA ASP A 14 -24.16 -1.64 -11.45
C ASP A 14 -23.00 -1.04 -10.63
N LYS A 15 -23.31 -0.37 -9.51
CA LYS A 15 -22.29 0.19 -8.62
C LYS A 15 -21.50 -0.90 -7.89
N PHE A 16 -22.13 -1.97 -7.42
CA PHE A 16 -21.39 -3.09 -6.84
C PHE A 16 -20.57 -3.86 -7.87
N GLU A 17 -21.08 -4.02 -9.10
CA GLU A 17 -20.37 -4.71 -10.19
C GLU A 17 -19.16 -3.91 -10.70
N SER A 18 -19.17 -2.59 -10.57
CA SER A 18 -18.00 -1.75 -10.91
C SER A 18 -16.81 -1.92 -9.97
N LEU A 19 -16.96 -2.59 -8.83
CA LEU A 19 -15.88 -2.81 -7.87
C LEU A 19 -14.99 -4.00 -8.30
N PRO A 20 -13.66 -3.89 -8.13
CA PRO A 20 -12.75 -4.97 -8.50
C PRO A 20 -13.05 -6.24 -7.69
N GLY A 21 -13.21 -7.37 -8.38
CA GLY A 21 -13.48 -8.67 -7.76
C GLY A 21 -14.95 -8.99 -7.51
N ILE A 22 -15.89 -8.12 -7.91
CA ILE A 22 -17.34 -8.36 -7.76
C ILE A 22 -17.97 -8.58 -9.15
N GLY A 23 -18.37 -9.82 -9.44
CA GLY A 23 -19.15 -10.12 -10.66
C GLY A 23 -20.65 -9.87 -10.49
N SER A 24 -21.39 -9.81 -11.60
CA SER A 24 -22.85 -9.59 -11.66
C SER A 24 -23.68 -10.37 -10.64
N LYS A 25 -23.44 -11.68 -10.46
CA LYS A 25 -24.15 -12.51 -9.47
C LYS A 25 -23.91 -12.07 -8.03
N THR A 26 -22.67 -11.71 -7.71
CA THR A 26 -22.30 -11.23 -6.36
C THR A 26 -22.85 -9.83 -6.13
N ALA A 27 -22.77 -8.94 -7.14
CA ALA A 27 -23.35 -7.61 -7.09
C ALA A 27 -24.86 -7.65 -6.86
N GLN A 28 -25.58 -8.53 -7.56
CA GLN A 28 -27.00 -8.77 -7.33
C GLN A 28 -27.27 -9.23 -5.89
N ARG A 29 -26.52 -10.22 -5.39
CA ARG A 29 -26.68 -10.70 -4.01
C ARG A 29 -26.46 -9.59 -2.97
N LEU A 30 -25.45 -8.75 -3.15
CA LEU A 30 -25.17 -7.60 -2.28
C LEU A 30 -26.29 -6.55 -2.35
N ALA A 31 -26.79 -6.24 -3.55
CA ALA A 31 -27.88 -5.30 -3.72
C ALA A 31 -29.18 -5.76 -3.04
N TYR A 32 -29.55 -7.04 -3.16
CA TYR A 32 -30.69 -7.60 -2.43
C TYR A 32 -30.45 -7.64 -0.92
N HIS A 33 -29.21 -7.86 -0.46
CA HIS A 33 -28.90 -7.80 0.96
C HIS A 33 -29.15 -6.40 1.56
N VAL A 34 -28.82 -5.33 0.82
CA VAL A 34 -29.12 -3.95 1.23
C VAL A 34 -30.64 -3.71 1.38
N LEU A 35 -31.46 -4.33 0.52
CA LEU A 35 -32.93 -4.23 0.64
C LEU A 35 -33.51 -4.95 1.86
N HIS A 36 -32.79 -5.92 2.42
CA HIS A 36 -33.16 -6.59 3.66
C HIS A 36 -32.68 -5.85 4.92
N MET A 37 -31.86 -4.81 4.77
CA MET A 37 -31.43 -3.98 5.89
C MET A 37 -32.55 -3.07 6.38
N THR A 38 -32.51 -2.69 7.65
CA THR A 38 -33.36 -1.62 8.17
C THR A 38 -32.98 -0.27 7.54
N PRO A 39 -33.90 0.71 7.50
CA PRO A 39 -33.59 2.03 6.97
C PRO A 39 -32.38 2.70 7.64
N ASP A 40 -32.15 2.45 8.94
CA ASP A 40 -31.02 3.02 9.68
C ASP A 40 -29.70 2.34 9.29
N GLN A 41 -29.67 1.01 9.16
CA GLN A 41 -28.50 0.29 8.66
C GLN A 41 -28.12 0.70 7.24
N ALA A 42 -29.10 0.88 6.35
CA ALA A 42 -28.84 1.34 4.99
C ALA A 42 -28.27 2.76 4.95
N LYS A 43 -28.76 3.66 5.82
CA LYS A 43 -28.20 5.01 5.98
C LYS A 43 -26.78 4.99 6.54
N ASP A 44 -26.53 4.20 7.58
CA ASP A 44 -25.20 4.06 8.17
C ASP A 44 -24.20 3.49 7.18
N PHE A 45 -24.60 2.52 6.36
CA PHE A 45 -23.76 1.96 5.30
C PHE A 45 -23.41 3.01 4.23
N ALA A 46 -24.39 3.78 3.76
CA ALA A 46 -24.15 4.89 2.83
C ALA A 46 -23.27 5.98 3.46
N LYS A 47 -23.45 6.24 4.76
CA LYS A 47 -22.63 7.19 5.52
C LYS A 47 -21.18 6.72 5.63
N ALA A 48 -20.93 5.43 5.83
CA ALA A 48 -19.56 4.90 5.87
C ALA A 48 -18.80 5.12 4.54
N ILE A 49 -19.47 4.98 3.40
CA ILE A 49 -18.89 5.23 2.07
C ILE A 49 -18.53 6.70 1.89
N THR A 50 -19.45 7.60 2.28
CA THR A 50 -19.26 9.06 2.15
C THR A 50 -18.22 9.56 3.14
N ASP A 51 -18.30 9.15 4.40
CA ASP A 51 -17.31 9.47 5.44
C ASP A 51 -15.90 9.01 5.02
N ALA A 52 -15.75 7.82 4.44
CA ALA A 52 -14.45 7.35 3.96
C ALA A 52 -13.87 8.27 2.86
N HIS A 53 -14.70 8.74 1.93
CA HIS A 53 -14.24 9.62 0.85
C HIS A 53 -13.98 11.07 1.32
N GLU A 54 -14.69 11.54 2.35
CA GLU A 54 -14.57 12.93 2.84
C GLU A 54 -13.49 13.09 3.92
N LYS A 55 -13.35 12.08 4.79
CA LYS A 55 -12.48 12.14 5.97
C LYS A 55 -11.11 11.54 5.74
N ILE A 56 -10.98 10.51 4.89
CA ILE A 56 -9.67 9.92 4.61
C ILE A 56 -8.86 10.89 3.76
N ARG A 57 -7.73 11.30 4.29
CA ARG A 57 -6.74 12.18 3.67
C ARG A 57 -5.38 11.49 3.67
N TYR A 58 -4.43 12.11 2.99
CA TYR A 58 -3.04 11.72 3.05
C TYR A 58 -2.33 12.46 4.18
N CYS A 59 -1.55 11.72 4.95
CA CYS A 59 -0.64 12.28 5.94
C CYS A 59 0.33 13.24 5.26
N SER A 60 0.53 14.43 5.83
CA SER A 60 1.42 15.46 5.29
C SER A 60 2.90 15.05 5.27
N VAL A 61 3.28 14.05 6.07
CA VAL A 61 4.68 13.62 6.24
C VAL A 61 5.01 12.35 5.46
N CYS A 62 4.16 11.32 5.54
CA CYS A 62 4.47 10.00 4.98
C CYS A 62 3.53 9.57 3.85
N CYS A 63 2.58 10.42 3.47
CA CYS A 63 1.58 10.16 2.44
C CYS A 63 0.70 8.92 2.71
N ASN A 64 0.73 8.34 3.92
CA ASN A 64 -0.17 7.24 4.30
C ASN A 64 -1.60 7.75 4.54
N PHE A 65 -2.59 6.85 4.55
CA PHE A 65 -3.96 7.21 4.91
C PHE A 65 -4.06 7.64 6.37
N SER A 66 -4.81 8.72 6.58
CA SER A 66 -5.04 9.35 7.88
C SER A 66 -6.40 10.05 7.86
N ASP A 67 -7.09 10.07 8.99
CA ASP A 67 -8.27 10.91 9.23
C ASP A 67 -7.89 12.31 9.79
N GLU A 68 -6.65 12.47 10.23
CA GLU A 68 -6.04 13.72 10.69
C GLU A 68 -4.91 14.19 9.75
N GLU A 69 -4.32 15.36 10.02
CA GLU A 69 -3.15 15.87 9.28
C GLU A 69 -1.93 14.93 9.36
N LEU A 70 -1.71 14.34 10.54
CA LEU A 70 -0.65 13.37 10.79
C LEU A 70 -1.23 12.00 11.08
N CYS A 71 -0.71 10.96 10.43
CA CYS A 71 -1.16 9.60 10.70
C CYS A 71 -0.76 9.14 12.11
N PRO A 72 -1.42 8.09 12.66
CA PRO A 72 -1.12 7.56 13.98
C PRO A 72 0.35 7.18 14.22
N ILE A 73 1.08 6.84 13.15
CA ILE A 73 2.49 6.46 13.20
C ILE A 73 3.39 7.70 13.29
N CYS A 74 3.12 8.72 12.47
CA CYS A 74 3.92 9.96 12.46
C CYS A 74 3.70 10.81 13.72
N ARG A 75 2.49 10.79 14.30
CA ARG A 75 2.20 11.52 15.55
C ARG A 75 2.81 10.86 16.79
N ASN A 76 3.16 9.57 16.70
CA ASN A 76 3.71 8.85 17.83
C ASN A 76 5.19 9.20 18.06
N GLN A 77 5.49 9.82 19.20
CA GLN A 77 6.85 10.23 19.56
C GLN A 77 7.76 9.07 19.98
N ALA A 78 7.20 7.90 20.32
CA ALA A 78 7.99 6.72 20.67
C ALA A 78 8.57 6.00 19.45
N ARG A 79 8.17 6.40 18.23
CA ARG A 79 8.67 5.82 16.98
C ARG A 79 10.00 6.44 16.60
N ASP A 80 10.86 5.61 16.01
CA ASP A 80 12.14 6.07 15.49
C ASP A 80 11.93 6.82 14.17
N LYS A 81 12.15 8.14 14.20
CA LYS A 81 12.05 8.99 13.01
C LYS A 81 13.31 8.95 12.14
N SER A 82 14.40 8.36 12.64
CA SER A 82 15.65 8.24 11.90
C SER A 82 15.61 7.12 10.85
N VAL A 83 14.67 6.18 10.98
CA VAL A 83 14.49 5.07 10.05
C VAL A 83 13.17 5.21 9.30
N ILE A 84 13.23 5.22 7.97
CA ILE A 84 12.07 5.29 7.08
C ILE A 84 11.95 4.02 6.26
N CYS A 85 10.79 3.37 6.33
CA CYS A 85 10.42 2.24 5.47
C CYS A 85 9.56 2.72 4.30
N VAL A 86 10.11 2.67 3.09
CA VAL A 86 9.47 3.12 1.86
C VAL A 86 8.68 1.96 1.25
N VAL A 87 7.37 2.15 1.10
CA VAL A 87 6.44 1.14 0.58
C VAL A 87 5.69 1.66 -0.64
N GLU A 88 5.17 0.74 -1.48
CA GLU A 88 4.41 1.10 -2.68
C GLU A 88 3.00 1.59 -2.34
N SER A 89 2.30 0.89 -1.45
CA SER A 89 0.90 1.19 -1.12
C SER A 89 0.63 1.30 0.38
N PRO A 90 -0.46 1.97 0.79
CA PRO A 90 -0.89 1.98 2.20
C PRO A 90 -1.16 0.58 2.77
N ARG A 91 -1.53 -0.38 1.92
CA ARG A 91 -1.77 -1.77 2.32
C ARG A 91 -0.47 -2.45 2.76
N ASP A 92 0.63 -2.14 2.09
CA ASP A 92 1.95 -2.68 2.42
C ASP A 92 2.44 -2.12 3.76
N ALA A 93 2.17 -0.82 4.04
CA ALA A 93 2.41 -0.25 5.36
C ALA A 93 1.62 -0.97 6.46
N MET A 94 0.33 -1.28 6.22
CA MET A 94 -0.48 -2.04 7.17
C MET A 94 0.03 -3.47 7.38
N ALA A 95 0.49 -4.14 6.31
CA ALA A 95 1.07 -5.48 6.40
C ALA A 95 2.35 -5.47 7.24
N MET A 96 3.23 -4.50 7.01
CA MET A 96 4.45 -4.33 7.79
C MET A 96 4.17 -3.98 9.26
N GLU A 97 3.19 -3.13 9.53
CA GLU A 97 2.84 -2.76 10.91
C GLU A 97 2.22 -3.94 11.68
N SER A 98 1.57 -4.87 10.97
CA SER A 98 0.95 -6.06 11.58
C SER A 98 1.97 -7.01 12.20
N THR A 99 3.23 -6.97 11.78
CA THR A 99 4.30 -7.77 12.40
C THR A 99 4.68 -7.25 13.79
N ARG A 100 4.45 -5.96 14.07
CA ARG A 100 4.84 -5.27 15.31
C ARG A 100 6.35 -5.28 15.61
N GLU A 101 7.17 -5.68 14.64
CA GLU A 101 8.64 -5.73 14.80
C GLU A 101 9.31 -4.41 14.39
N PHE A 102 8.67 -3.66 13.49
CA PHE A 102 9.23 -2.41 12.98
C PHE A 102 8.84 -1.21 13.85
N GLN A 103 9.82 -0.53 14.44
CA GLN A 103 9.62 0.66 15.29
C GLN A 103 9.85 2.00 14.56
N GLY A 104 10.28 1.96 13.31
CA GLY A 104 10.50 3.16 12.51
C GLY A 104 9.21 3.77 11.98
N THR A 105 9.35 4.63 10.98
CA THR A 105 8.23 5.30 10.31
C THR A 105 8.12 4.85 8.86
N TYR A 106 6.96 5.05 8.24
CA TYR A 106 6.73 4.66 6.84
C TYR A 106 6.80 5.86 5.90
N HIS A 107 6.91 5.58 4.61
CA HIS A 107 6.67 6.50 3.50
C HIS A 107 5.99 5.77 2.36
N VAL A 108 4.84 6.27 1.90
CA VAL A 108 4.02 5.60 0.88
C VAL A 108 4.19 6.30 -0.47
N LEU A 109 4.64 5.56 -1.49
CA LEU A 109 4.88 6.10 -2.83
C LEU A 109 3.61 6.21 -3.69
N HIS A 110 2.55 5.47 -3.34
CA HIS A 110 1.31 5.29 -4.12
C HIS A 110 1.54 4.69 -5.50
N GLY A 111 2.46 3.72 -5.58
CA GLY A 111 2.77 2.98 -6.79
C GLY A 111 4.26 2.72 -6.96
N ALA A 112 4.59 2.24 -8.15
CA ALA A 112 5.95 1.97 -8.59
C ALA A 112 6.18 2.58 -9.98
N ILE A 113 7.45 2.85 -10.32
CA ILE A 113 7.84 3.34 -11.63
C ILE A 113 7.58 2.24 -12.64
N SER A 114 6.69 2.52 -13.60
CA SER A 114 6.27 1.56 -14.62
C SER A 114 6.24 2.22 -15.99
N PRO A 115 7.27 1.99 -16.84
CA PRO A 115 7.29 2.50 -18.20
C PRO A 115 6.10 2.00 -19.04
N LEU A 116 5.64 0.76 -18.80
CA LEU A 116 4.51 0.16 -19.51
C LEU A 116 3.20 0.89 -19.25
N ASN A 117 2.99 1.37 -18.01
CA ASN A 117 1.81 2.12 -17.61
C ASN A 117 1.99 3.64 -17.73
N ASN A 118 3.09 4.12 -18.32
CA ASN A 118 3.48 5.53 -18.39
C ASN A 118 3.53 6.22 -17.01
N VAL A 119 3.85 5.47 -15.95
CA VAL A 119 4.00 6.00 -14.59
C VAL A 119 5.47 6.36 -14.37
N GLY A 120 5.74 7.66 -14.37
CA GLY A 120 7.07 8.22 -14.10
C GLY A 120 7.29 8.55 -12.62
N PRO A 121 8.53 8.86 -12.21
CA PRO A 121 8.86 9.21 -10.83
C PRO A 121 8.14 10.49 -10.32
N ASP A 122 7.78 11.40 -11.22
CA ASP A 122 7.03 12.63 -10.88
C ASP A 122 5.57 12.37 -10.47
N GLN A 123 5.02 11.21 -10.82
CA GLN A 123 3.66 10.81 -10.45
C GLN A 123 3.62 10.07 -9.11
N LEU A 124 4.79 9.80 -8.51
CA LEU A 124 4.95 9.14 -7.23
C LEU A 124 5.36 10.16 -6.17
N TYR A 125 5.12 9.82 -4.91
CA TYR A 125 5.48 10.67 -3.77
C TYR A 125 6.97 10.60 -3.39
N ILE A 126 7.86 10.63 -4.39
CA ILE A 126 9.32 10.57 -4.18
C ILE A 126 9.86 11.93 -3.73
N LYS A 127 9.24 13.04 -4.17
CA LYS A 127 9.69 14.40 -3.82
C LYS A 127 9.54 14.68 -2.33
N GLU A 128 8.43 14.23 -1.76
CA GLU A 128 8.07 14.33 -0.35
C GLU A 128 9.04 13.50 0.51
N LEU A 129 9.45 12.33 0.02
CA LEU A 129 10.50 11.52 0.66
C LEU A 129 11.82 12.30 0.73
N LEU A 130 12.25 12.90 -0.38
CA LEU A 130 13.50 13.67 -0.43
C LEU A 130 13.46 14.90 0.47
N GLN A 131 12.34 15.61 0.52
CA GLN A 131 12.14 16.74 1.44
C GLN A 131 12.27 16.29 2.90
N ARG A 132 11.66 15.15 3.24
CA ARG A 132 11.71 14.59 4.58
C ARG A 132 13.12 14.19 5.01
N ILE A 133 13.91 13.65 4.08
CA ILE A 133 15.30 13.25 4.32
C ILE A 133 16.22 14.47 4.49
N ASN A 134 16.00 15.52 3.70
CA ASN A 134 16.80 16.76 3.79
C ASN A 134 16.68 17.49 5.13
N ASN A 135 15.68 17.17 5.94
CA ASN A 135 15.54 17.73 7.29
C ASN A 135 16.61 17.21 8.28
N GLY A 136 17.44 16.23 7.88
CA GLY A 136 18.66 15.85 8.59
C GLY A 136 18.50 14.87 9.75
N GLU A 137 17.27 14.43 10.06
CA GLU A 137 17.00 13.46 11.13
C GLU A 137 17.12 11.99 10.67
N VAL A 138 17.08 11.74 9.36
CA VAL A 138 17.04 10.39 8.78
C VAL A 138 18.45 9.83 8.63
N THR A 139 18.66 8.60 9.10
CA THR A 139 19.93 7.87 8.99
C THR A 139 19.82 6.66 8.08
N GLU A 140 18.64 6.04 8.03
CA GLU A 140 18.40 4.83 7.25
C GLU A 140 17.06 4.88 6.48
N VAL A 141 17.10 4.42 5.24
CA VAL A 141 15.93 4.22 4.38
C VAL A 141 15.87 2.76 3.95
N ILE A 142 14.83 2.06 4.38
CA ILE A 142 14.54 0.68 4.04
C ILE A 142 13.60 0.67 2.84
N MET A 143 14.04 0.09 1.73
CA MET A 143 13.24 -0.10 0.54
C MET A 143 12.39 -1.36 0.68
N ALA A 144 11.11 -1.18 0.98
CA ALA A 144 10.07 -2.20 1.10
C ALA A 144 9.07 -2.16 -0.07
N THR A 145 9.55 -1.80 -1.26
CA THR A 145 8.79 -2.00 -2.52
C THR A 145 8.69 -3.49 -2.84
N ASN A 146 7.66 -3.89 -3.59
CA ASN A 146 7.40 -5.28 -3.94
C ASN A 146 8.58 -5.89 -4.71
N PRO A 147 8.82 -7.22 -4.60
CA PRO A 147 9.88 -7.90 -5.33
C PRO A 147 9.47 -8.17 -6.79
N THR A 148 9.06 -7.11 -7.50
CA THR A 148 8.71 -7.12 -8.93
C THR A 148 9.73 -6.29 -9.71
N VAL A 149 9.73 -6.40 -11.04
CA VAL A 149 10.63 -5.62 -11.90
C VAL A 149 10.44 -4.12 -11.66
N GLU A 150 9.20 -3.65 -11.55
CA GLU A 150 8.85 -2.26 -11.27
C GLU A 150 9.27 -1.84 -9.86
N GLY A 151 9.02 -2.70 -8.86
CA GLY A 151 9.39 -2.43 -7.48
C GLY A 151 10.90 -2.35 -7.29
N ASP A 152 11.67 -3.22 -7.94
CA ASP A 152 13.13 -3.21 -7.94
C ASP A 152 13.71 -2.02 -8.70
N ALA A 153 13.14 -1.68 -9.87
CA ALA A 153 13.54 -0.48 -10.59
C ALA A 153 13.31 0.79 -9.76
N THR A 154 12.18 0.85 -9.05
CA THR A 154 11.84 1.96 -8.14
C THR A 154 12.82 2.02 -6.96
N ALA A 155 13.12 0.87 -6.34
CA ALA A 155 14.10 0.80 -5.26
C ALA A 155 15.49 1.26 -5.68
N MET A 156 15.97 0.80 -6.84
CA MET A 156 17.26 1.20 -7.41
C MET A 156 17.28 2.69 -7.76
N TYR A 157 16.19 3.22 -8.31
CA TYR A 157 16.07 4.64 -8.65
C TYR A 157 16.19 5.52 -7.40
N ILE A 158 15.41 5.22 -6.36
CA ILE A 158 15.46 5.96 -5.08
C ILE A 158 16.84 5.82 -4.43
N SER A 159 17.42 4.62 -4.39
CA SER A 159 18.76 4.39 -3.84
C SER A 159 19.83 5.27 -4.51
N ARG A 160 19.78 5.44 -5.84
CA ARG A 160 20.70 6.34 -6.57
C ARG A 160 20.51 7.81 -6.19
N LEU A 161 19.30 8.24 -5.90
CA LEU A 161 19.00 9.60 -5.43
C LEU A 161 19.47 9.85 -4.00
N LEU A 162 19.40 8.83 -3.14
CA LEU A 162 19.79 8.93 -1.72
C LEU A 162 21.29 8.79 -1.48
N LYS A 163 22.01 8.07 -2.35
CA LYS A 163 23.46 7.88 -2.26
C LYS A 163 24.27 9.18 -2.08
N PRO A 164 24.06 10.27 -2.84
CA PRO A 164 24.79 11.52 -2.64
C PRO A 164 24.45 12.23 -1.32
N LEU A 165 23.32 11.90 -0.69
CA LEU A 165 22.90 12.47 0.61
C LEU A 165 23.55 11.76 1.81
N GLY A 166 24.32 10.68 1.58
CA GLY A 166 25.00 9.93 2.64
C GLY A 166 24.08 9.07 3.50
N ILE A 167 22.83 8.84 3.06
CA ILE A 167 21.84 8.05 3.80
C ILE A 167 22.05 6.56 3.55
N LYS A 168 22.06 5.77 4.62
CA LYS A 168 22.12 4.31 4.52
C LYS A 168 20.84 3.82 3.86
N THR A 169 20.96 3.19 2.68
CA THR A 169 19.81 2.59 1.99
C THR A 169 19.91 1.08 2.09
N THR A 170 18.87 0.43 2.63
CA THR A 170 18.77 -1.03 2.75
C THR A 170 17.56 -1.53 1.97
N ARG A 171 17.54 -2.82 1.63
CA ARG A 171 16.46 -3.49 0.89
C ARG A 171 15.99 -4.67 1.74
N LEU A 172 14.68 -4.96 1.71
CA LEU A 172 14.17 -6.19 2.31
C LEU A 172 14.85 -7.41 1.66
N ALA A 173 15.09 -8.45 2.47
CA ALA A 173 15.72 -9.66 1.99
C ALA A 173 14.82 -10.36 0.96
N TYR A 174 15.43 -10.84 -0.12
CA TYR A 174 14.80 -11.81 -1.02
C TYR A 174 15.05 -13.19 -0.45
N GLY A 175 14.00 -14.00 -0.35
CA GLY A 175 14.14 -15.31 0.26
C GLY A 175 12.90 -16.17 0.10
N ILE A 176 13.04 -17.40 0.59
CA ILE A 176 11.98 -18.39 0.59
C ILE A 176 11.06 -18.10 1.79
N PRO A 177 9.73 -18.09 1.60
CA PRO A 177 8.80 -17.89 2.70
C PRO A 177 8.95 -19.00 3.75
N VAL A 178 8.85 -18.63 5.02
CA VAL A 178 8.88 -19.59 6.12
C VAL A 178 7.71 -20.58 5.98
N GLY A 179 8.01 -21.87 6.02
CA GLY A 179 7.02 -22.94 5.82
C GLY A 179 6.74 -23.28 4.35
N GLY A 180 7.46 -22.69 3.40
CA GLY A 180 7.45 -23.11 2.00
C GLY A 180 8.39 -24.28 1.72
N ASP A 181 8.02 -25.13 0.76
CA ASP A 181 8.89 -26.20 0.26
C ASP A 181 9.76 -25.69 -0.90
N LEU A 182 11.04 -26.07 -0.89
CA LEU A 182 12.01 -25.67 -1.92
C LEU A 182 11.60 -26.12 -3.33
N GLU A 183 10.90 -27.25 -3.45
CA GLU A 183 10.43 -27.81 -4.72
C GLU A 183 9.45 -26.88 -5.44
N TYR A 184 8.69 -26.07 -4.70
CA TYR A 184 7.70 -25.14 -5.26
C TYR A 184 8.20 -23.70 -5.39
N ALA A 185 9.46 -23.43 -4.99
CA ALA A 185 10.07 -22.11 -5.17
C ALA A 185 10.59 -21.97 -6.60
N ASP A 186 10.42 -20.78 -7.19
CA ASP A 186 10.96 -20.49 -8.51
C ASP A 186 12.50 -20.34 -8.48
N GLU A 187 13.13 -20.57 -9.64
CA GLU A 187 14.59 -20.56 -9.78
C GLU A 187 15.22 -19.22 -9.37
N VAL A 188 14.54 -18.09 -9.58
CA VAL A 188 15.05 -16.76 -9.24
C VAL A 188 15.04 -16.57 -7.73
N THR A 189 13.95 -16.96 -7.04
CA THR A 189 13.87 -16.94 -5.58
C THR A 189 14.92 -17.84 -4.95
N LEU A 190 15.15 -19.05 -5.49
CA LEU A 190 16.18 -19.97 -5.01
C LEU A 190 17.60 -19.40 -5.18
N ALA A 191 17.89 -18.82 -6.36
CA ALA A 191 19.17 -18.18 -6.62
C ALA A 191 19.43 -17.00 -5.65
N ARG A 192 18.42 -16.15 -5.44
CA ARG A 192 18.51 -15.02 -4.49
C ARG A 192 18.68 -15.47 -3.05
N ALA A 193 17.95 -16.50 -2.62
CA ALA A 193 18.09 -17.06 -1.28
C ALA A 193 19.50 -17.64 -1.06
N LEU A 194 20.07 -18.29 -2.08
CA LEU A 194 21.43 -18.83 -2.01
C LEU A 194 22.51 -17.73 -1.96
N GLU A 195 22.33 -16.64 -2.73
CA GLU A 195 23.18 -15.45 -2.68
C GLU A 195 23.13 -14.77 -1.30
N GLY A 196 21.93 -14.66 -0.72
CA GLY A 196 21.67 -14.02 0.57
C GLY A 196 21.88 -14.89 1.81
N ARG A 197 22.51 -16.06 1.68
CA ARG A 197 22.71 -16.98 2.82
C ARG A 197 23.54 -16.33 3.94
N SER A 198 23.12 -16.52 5.18
CA SER A 198 23.81 -16.05 6.39
C SER A 198 24.58 -17.19 7.07
N GLU A 199 25.65 -16.83 7.77
CA GLU A 199 26.34 -17.72 8.71
C GLU A 199 25.47 -17.90 9.97
N LEU A 200 25.50 -19.10 10.57
CA LEU A 200 24.74 -19.45 11.77
C LEU A 200 25.55 -19.25 13.04
#